data_AF-A0A3D2BYJ1-F1
#
_entry.id   AF-A0A3D2BYJ1-F1
#
_cell.length_a   1.000
_cell.length_b   1.000
_cell.length_c   1.000
_cell.angle_alpha   90.00
_cell.angle_beta   90.00
_cell.angle_gamma   90.00
#
_symmetry.space_group_name_H-M   'P 1'
#
loop_
_entity.id
_entity.type
_entity.pdbx_description
1 polymer ?
#
loop_
_entity_poly.entity_id
_entity_poly.type
_entity_poly.pdbx_seq_one_letter_code
_entity_poly.pdbx_strand_id
1 'polypeptide(L)' 'SLVEFECLGACVNAPIIWIDDDYYEDVDPDNARRLIQAFRKGERPEPGTMTDRQMSAPAGGPTTLTGTGK' A
#
# COMPACT_ATOMS: atom_id res chain seq x y z
N SER A 1 2.54 -18.61 0.88
CA SER A 1 2.17 -19.00 2.27
C SER A 1 1.90 -17.73 3.06
N LEU A 2 1.21 -17.82 4.20
CA LEU A 2 1.08 -16.69 5.13
C LEU A 2 2.17 -16.79 6.19
N VAL A 3 2.91 -15.70 6.40
CA VAL A 3 3.95 -15.58 7.43
C VAL A 3 3.84 -14.18 8.02
N GLU A 4 4.07 -14.06 9.33
CA GLU A 4 4.20 -12.78 10.01
C GLU A 4 5.66 -12.34 9.97
N PHE A 5 5.89 -11.09 9.59
CA PHE A 5 7.20 -10.49 9.58
C PHE A 5 7.27 -9.39 10.64
N GLU A 6 8.49 -9.09 11.06
CA GLU A 6 8.78 -7.88 11.83
C GLU A 6 8.57 -6.63 10.97
N CYS A 7 9.05 -5.48 11.44
CA CYS A 7 8.96 -4.23 10.71
C CYS A 7 9.50 -4.33 9.27
N LEU A 8 8.65 -3.94 8.31
CA LEU A 8 8.95 -3.88 6.87
C LEU A 8 9.35 -2.47 6.38
N GLY A 9 9.48 -1.49 7.28
CA GLY A 9 9.99 -0.15 6.94
C GLY A 9 9.00 0.81 6.27
N ALA A 10 7.72 0.46 6.14
CA ALA A 10 6.66 1.32 5.57
C ALA A 10 5.67 1.82 6.65
N CYS A 11 6.19 2.22 7.82
CA CYS A 11 5.37 2.50 9.01
C CYS A 11 4.28 3.57 8.82
N VAL A 12 4.54 4.59 7.98
CA VAL A 12 3.57 5.67 7.69
C VAL A 12 2.47 5.23 6.72
N ASN A 13 2.60 4.02 6.18
CA ASN A 13 1.74 3.33 5.23
C ASN A 13 1.15 2.03 5.82
N ALA A 14 1.24 1.85 7.13
CA ALA A 14 0.60 0.75 7.84
C ALA A 14 -0.94 0.86 7.76
N PRO A 15 -1.67 -0.28 7.72
CA PRO A 15 -1.19 -1.67 7.72
C PRO A 15 -0.64 -2.14 6.36
N ILE A 16 0.26 -3.14 6.38
CA ILE A 16 0.97 -3.63 5.18
C ILE A 16 0.71 -5.12 4.97
N ILE A 17 0.53 -5.52 3.71
CA ILE A 17 0.69 -6.89 3.23
C ILE A 17 1.85 -6.92 2.23
N TRP A 18 2.82 -7.79 2.46
CA TRP A 18 3.97 -7.99 1.58
C TRP A 18 3.80 -9.29 0.80
N ILE A 19 3.81 -9.21 -0.53
CA ILE A 19 3.66 -10.36 -1.44
C ILE A 19 4.80 -10.32 -2.44
N ASP A 20 5.65 -11.34 -2.43
CA ASP A 20 6.88 -11.41 -3.24
C ASP A 20 7.75 -10.15 -3.03
N ASP A 21 7.86 -9.27 -4.03
CA ASP A 21 8.65 -8.03 -3.97
C ASP A 21 7.77 -6.78 -3.73
N ASP A 22 6.45 -6.95 -3.60
CA ASP A 22 5.47 -5.88 -3.69
C ASP A 22 4.84 -5.52 -2.34
N TYR A 23 4.77 -4.23 -2.04
CA TYR A 23 4.10 -3.70 -0.86
C TYR A 23 2.65 -3.34 -1.21
N TYR A 24 1.71 -3.83 -0.44
CA TYR A 24 0.32 -3.37 -0.45
C TYR A 24 0.05 -2.69 0.88
N GLU A 25 -0.28 -1.42 0.82
CA GLU A 25 -0.22 -0.48 1.94
C GLU A 25 -1.59 0.13 2.26
N ASP A 26 -1.74 0.72 3.44
CA ASP A 26 -3.02 1.24 3.96
C ASP A 26 -4.15 0.21 3.89
N VAL A 27 -3.79 -1.04 4.22
CA VAL A 27 -4.66 -2.18 4.09
C VAL A 27 -5.75 -2.15 5.16
N ASP A 28 -6.99 -2.39 4.74
CA ASP A 28 -8.15 -2.61 5.59
C ASP A 28 -8.74 -4.02 5.32
N PRO A 29 -9.68 -4.53 6.14
CA PRO A 29 -10.24 -5.86 5.95
C PRO A 29 -10.93 -6.07 4.59
N ASP A 30 -11.50 -5.03 3.98
CA ASP A 30 -12.23 -5.14 2.72
C ASP A 30 -11.29 -5.14 1.52
N ASN A 31 -10.29 -4.26 1.50
CA ASN A 31 -9.29 -4.21 0.44
C ASN A 31 -8.34 -5.42 0.50
N ALA A 32 -8.02 -5.96 1.69
CA ALA A 32 -7.29 -7.21 1.85
C ALA A 32 -8.02 -8.39 1.20
N ARG A 33 -9.35 -8.49 1.40
CA ARG A 33 -10.16 -9.52 0.73
C ARG A 33 -10.13 -9.36 -0.78
N ARG A 34 -10.25 -8.14 -1.29
CA ARG A 34 -10.18 -7.88 -2.75
C ARG A 34 -8.82 -8.28 -3.31
N LEU A 35 -7.72 -7.90 -2.64
CA LEU A 35 -6.35 -8.24 -3.02
C LEU A 35 -6.16 -9.76 -3.13
N ILE A 36 -6.55 -10.51 -2.09
CA ILE A 36 -6.45 -11.98 -2.08
C ILE A 36 -7.28 -12.59 -3.23
N GLN A 37 -8.49 -12.09 -3.48
CA GLN A 37 -9.31 -12.62 -4.57
C GLN A 37 -8.73 -12.33 -5.96
N ALA A 38 -8.09 -11.16 -6.15
CA ALA A 38 -7.41 -10.83 -7.40
C ALA A 38 -6.25 -11.80 -7.67
N PHE A 39 -5.38 -12.03 -6.68
CA PHE A 39 -4.29 -13.00 -6.80
C PHE A 39 -4.79 -14.43 -7.07
N ARG A 40 -5.91 -14.83 -6.45
CA ARG A 40 -6.53 -16.15 -6.73
C ARG A 40 -7.01 -16.31 -8.17
N LYS A 41 -7.35 -15.22 -8.86
CA LYS A 41 -7.72 -15.21 -10.28
C LYS A 41 -6.50 -15.14 -11.21
N GLY A 42 -5.29 -15.03 -10.67
CA GLY A 42 -4.07 -14.82 -11.43
C GLY A 42 -3.83 -13.37 -11.83
N GLU A 43 -4.59 -12.42 -11.26
CA GLU A 43 -4.36 -10.99 -11.45
C GLU A 43 -3.18 -10.52 -10.57
N ARG A 44 -2.51 -9.45 -10.99
CA ARG A 44 -1.53 -8.73 -10.17
C ARG A 44 -1.98 -7.27 -10.02
N PRO A 45 -2.66 -6.93 -8.91
CA PRO A 45 -3.01 -5.55 -8.61
C PRO A 45 -1.78 -4.66 -8.51
N GLU A 46 -1.95 -3.36 -8.76
CA GLU A 46 -0.85 -2.40 -8.64
C GLU A 46 -0.38 -2.31 -7.17
N PRO A 47 0.93 -2.43 -6.90
CA PRO A 47 1.49 -2.24 -5.58
C PRO A 47 1.37 -0.79 -5.09
N GLY A 48 1.42 -0.61 -3.77
CA GLY A 48 1.41 0.67 -3.08
C GLY A 48 0.18 0.86 -2.20
N THR A 49 -0.11 2.13 -1.89
CA THR A 49 -1.28 2.52 -1.09
C THR A 49 -2.59 2.12 -1.77
N MET A 50 -3.46 1.46 -1.01
CA MET A 50 -4.81 1.09 -1.45
C MET A 50 -5.84 2.19 -1.16
N THR A 51 -5.38 3.43 -0.94
CA THR A 51 -6.19 4.64 -0.72
C THR A 51 -5.87 5.70 -1.76
N ASP A 52 -6.64 6.79 -1.80
CA ASP A 52 -6.47 7.86 -2.80
C ASP A 52 -5.29 8.80 -2.51
N ARG A 53 -4.44 8.52 -1.50
CA ARG A 53 -3.30 9.39 -1.16
C ARG A 53 -2.10 9.10 -2.07
N GLN A 54 -1.24 10.10 -2.23
CA GLN A 54 -0.04 9.95 -3.03
C GLN A 54 1.09 9.31 -2.21
N MET A 55 1.41 8.03 -2.45
CA MET A 55 2.50 7.33 -1.77
C MET A 55 2.41 7.48 -0.24
N SER A 56 3.34 8.20 0.39
CA SER A 56 3.37 8.48 1.83
C SER A 56 2.86 9.89 2.21
N ALA A 57 2.33 10.65 1.25
CA ALA A 57 1.74 11.96 1.52
C ALA A 57 0.53 11.84 2.46
N PRO A 58 0.16 12.92 3.18
CA PRO A 58 -1.09 12.96 3.94
C PRO A 58 -2.30 12.72 3.04
N ALA A 59 -3.37 12.12 3.59
CA ALA A 59 -4.62 11.88 2.87
C ALA A 59 -5.29 13.16 2.34
N GLY A 60 -5.00 14.31 2.94
CA GLY A 60 -5.44 15.64 2.45
C GLY A 60 -4.57 16.21 1.33
N GLY A 61 -3.60 15.46 0.81
CA GLY A 61 -2.61 15.90 -0.16
C GLY A 61 -1.30 16.37 0.47
N PRO A 62 -0.28 16.66 -0.37
CA PRO A 62 1.03 17.08 0.08
C PRO A 62 0.99 18.46 0.75
N THR A 63 1.54 18.55 1.97
CA THR A 63 1.70 19.81 2.73
C THR A 63 3.10 20.41 2.60
N THR A 64 4.00 19.70 1.93
CA THR A 64 5.39 20.09 1.66
C THR A 64 5.70 19.83 0.18
N LEU A 65 6.83 20.35 -0.31
CA LEU A 65 7.23 20.22 -1.73
C LEU A 65 6.16 20.70 -2.73
N THR A 66 5.41 21.74 -2.37
CA THR A 66 4.32 22.31 -3.18
C THR A 66 4.78 23.27 -4.29
N GLY A 67 6.10 23.52 -4.37
CA GLY A 67 6.69 24.38 -5.40
C GLY A 67 6.78 23.68 -6.76
N THR A 68 6.75 24.44 -7.84
CA THR A 68 6.75 23.92 -9.22
C THR A 68 8.14 23.48 -9.73
N GLY A 69 9.12 23.27 -8.84
CA GLY A 69 10.48 22.86 -9.19
C GLY A 69 11.09 23.66 -10.35
N LYS A 70 11.48 24.92 -10.10
CA LYS A 70 12.34 25.69 -11.01
C LYS A 70 13.79 25.61 -10.55
#